data_AF-B3TJH6-F1
#
_entry.id   AF-B3TJH6-F1
#
_cell.length_a   1.000
_cell.length_b   1.000
_cell.length_c   1.000
_cell.angle_alpha   90.00
_cell.angle_beta   90.00
_cell.angle_gamma   90.00
#
_symmetry.space_group_name_H-M   'P 1'
#
loop_
_entity.id
_entity.type
_entity.pdbx_description
1 polymer ?
#
loop_
_entity_poly.entity_id
_entity_poly.type
_entity_poly.pdbx_seq_one_letter_code
_entity_poly.pdbx_strand_id
1 'polypeptide(L)'
;SQPTVVRAEESPQAVEKSSSEKEYEKAKAKADTAKKNYEEAKKKAEDAKKKYDEDQKKTEEKAAKELKASKEIAEATSQVQNGYVEYLKVQSATNINIKERQKKLAEIDEKINNAQQTLKKKQEELGKVRAEVIPEPAELAKTRKKAEEAKAEELVAKEKSDKAAKEVEVAKKRVEAEEAELDKKVAELQNKVADLEKEIADAEKMVADLEKEVAKLEKDVEGFKESDGEYAKFYLEAAEKDLATKKAKLAEAKIKAATKKAELEPELEKAEAELENLLSTLDPEGKTQDELDKEAAEAELNKKVEALQNQVAELEEELSKLEDNLKDAETNNVEDYIKEGLEEAIATKQAELEKTQKALDTALNELGPDGDEEETPAPAPKPEQPAEQPKPAPAPQPEKPADQQAEEDYARRSEEEYNRLTQQQPPKAEKPAPAPQPEQP
;
A
#
# COMPACT_ATOMS: atom_id res chain seq x y z
N SER A 1 3.82 -42.80 -2.37
CA SER A 1 3.77 -41.62 -1.49
C SER A 1 4.62 -40.53 -2.11
N GLN A 2 3.99 -39.49 -2.65
CA GLN A 2 4.70 -38.27 -3.04
C GLN A 2 4.82 -37.37 -1.81
N PRO A 3 5.94 -36.65 -1.61
CA PRO A 3 6.07 -35.75 -0.48
C PRO A 3 5.27 -34.46 -0.75
N THR A 4 4.31 -34.19 0.11
CA THR A 4 3.58 -32.92 0.15
C THR A 4 4.55 -31.87 0.70
N VAL A 5 4.97 -30.92 -0.13
CA VAL A 5 5.67 -29.71 0.33
C VAL A 5 4.62 -28.82 0.99
N VAL A 6 4.72 -28.69 2.32
CA VAL A 6 3.93 -27.75 3.09
C VAL A 6 4.50 -26.36 2.76
N ARG A 7 3.80 -25.61 1.91
CA ARG A 7 4.08 -24.19 1.70
C ARG A 7 3.76 -23.49 3.03
N ALA A 8 4.80 -23.05 3.74
CA ALA A 8 4.62 -22.11 4.83
C ALA A 8 3.92 -20.88 4.24
N GLU A 9 2.74 -20.56 4.77
CA GLU A 9 2.13 -19.25 4.54
C GLU A 9 3.03 -18.22 5.22
N GLU A 10 3.89 -17.57 4.43
CA GLU A 10 4.54 -16.34 4.84
C GLU A 10 3.46 -15.33 5.23
N SER A 11 3.56 -14.85 6.47
CA SER A 11 2.67 -13.82 7.00
C SER A 11 2.81 -12.55 6.14
N PRO A 12 1.73 -11.77 5.93
CA PRO A 12 1.79 -10.55 5.14
C PRO A 12 2.75 -9.56 5.82
N GLN A 13 3.95 -9.46 5.26
CA GLN A 13 4.96 -8.49 5.63
C GLN A 13 4.39 -7.09 5.39
N ALA A 14 4.49 -6.23 6.40
CA ALA A 14 3.95 -4.87 6.34
C ALA A 14 4.92 -4.00 5.52
N VAL A 15 4.68 -3.93 4.22
CA VAL A 15 5.25 -2.90 3.33
C VAL A 15 5.08 -1.53 3.98
N GLU A 16 6.18 -0.85 4.27
CA GLU A 16 6.13 0.47 4.87
C GLU A 16 5.71 1.51 3.84
N LYS A 17 4.41 1.75 3.74
CA LYS A 17 3.81 2.68 2.77
C LYS A 17 4.44 4.07 2.86
N SER A 18 4.62 4.71 1.70
CA SER A 18 5.10 6.09 1.62
C SER A 18 4.17 7.06 2.36
N SER A 19 4.66 8.25 2.68
CA SER A 19 3.84 9.29 3.31
C SER A 19 2.60 9.62 2.47
N SER A 20 2.76 9.71 1.14
CA SER A 20 1.67 10.01 0.21
C SER A 20 0.69 8.84 0.04
N GLU A 21 1.17 7.59 0.06
CA GLU A 21 0.31 6.39 0.05
C GLU A 21 -0.53 6.29 1.33
N LYS A 22 0.07 6.58 2.49
CA LYS A 22 -0.65 6.67 3.78
C LYS A 22 -1.75 7.76 3.71
N GLU A 23 -1.47 8.91 3.10
CA GLU A 23 -2.47 9.96 2.87
C GLU A 23 -3.58 9.49 1.90
N TYR A 24 -3.24 8.78 0.84
CA TYR A 24 -4.20 8.24 -0.13
C TYR A 24 -5.15 7.22 0.50
N GLU A 25 -4.64 6.27 1.27
CA GLU A 25 -5.48 5.29 1.99
C GLU A 25 -6.39 5.96 3.03
N LYS A 26 -5.87 6.95 3.76
CA LYS A 26 -6.69 7.76 4.68
C LYS A 26 -7.78 8.54 3.95
N ALA A 27 -7.47 9.10 2.78
CA ALA A 27 -8.45 9.80 1.96
C ALA A 27 -9.54 8.83 1.46
N LYS A 28 -9.15 7.62 1.03
CA LYS A 28 -10.06 6.57 0.56
C LYS A 28 -11.03 6.12 1.65
N ALA A 29 -10.52 5.84 2.85
CA ALA A 29 -11.34 5.47 4.01
C ALA A 29 -12.34 6.58 4.39
N LYS A 30 -11.92 7.85 4.32
CA LYS A 30 -12.82 9.00 4.52
C LYS A 30 -13.89 9.09 3.43
N ALA A 31 -13.52 8.88 2.17
CA ALA A 31 -14.45 8.91 1.04
C ALA A 31 -15.50 7.79 1.13
N ASP A 32 -15.09 6.58 1.50
CA ASP A 32 -16.01 5.46 1.71
C ASP A 32 -17.01 5.75 2.84
N THR A 33 -16.52 6.31 3.95
CA THR A 33 -17.37 6.74 5.07
C THR A 33 -18.35 7.85 4.64
N ALA A 34 -17.87 8.86 3.91
CA ALA A 34 -18.70 9.96 3.43
C ALA A 34 -19.76 9.50 2.43
N LYS A 35 -19.42 8.56 1.55
CA LYS A 35 -20.35 7.93 0.60
C LYS A 35 -21.45 7.15 1.32
N LYS A 36 -21.10 6.38 2.34
CA LYS A 36 -22.08 5.67 3.18
C LYS A 36 -23.06 6.65 3.86
N ASN A 37 -22.52 7.72 4.45
CA ASN A 37 -23.35 8.76 5.08
C ASN A 37 -24.29 9.44 4.06
N TYR A 38 -23.83 9.66 2.82
CA TYR A 38 -24.68 10.21 1.75
C TYR A 38 -25.84 9.27 1.41
N GLU A 39 -25.58 7.98 1.21
CA GLU A 39 -26.63 7.00 0.90
C GLU A 39 -27.66 6.87 2.04
N GLU A 40 -27.22 6.90 3.30
CA GLU A 40 -28.11 6.90 4.46
C GLU A 40 -28.98 8.17 4.51
N ALA A 41 -28.39 9.35 4.31
CA ALA A 41 -29.11 10.62 4.29
C ALA A 41 -30.11 10.70 3.13
N LYS A 42 -29.74 10.19 1.94
CA LYS A 42 -30.61 10.10 0.78
C LYS A 42 -31.82 9.22 1.04
N LYS A 43 -31.63 8.04 1.63
CA LYS A 43 -32.74 7.16 2.01
C LYS A 43 -33.68 7.83 3.01
N LYS A 44 -33.13 8.49 4.03
CA LYS A 44 -33.92 9.23 5.02
C LYS A 44 -34.75 10.35 4.38
N ALA A 45 -34.18 11.07 3.40
CA ALA A 45 -34.88 12.12 2.65
C ALA A 45 -36.00 11.55 1.78
N GLU A 46 -35.77 10.43 1.09
CA GLU A 46 -36.79 9.74 0.30
C GLU A 46 -37.96 9.24 1.17
N ASP A 47 -37.67 8.62 2.31
CA ASP A 47 -38.67 8.13 3.26
C ASP A 47 -39.50 9.27 3.86
N ALA A 48 -38.84 10.36 4.28
CA ALA A 48 -39.52 11.53 4.82
C ALA A 48 -40.41 12.22 3.77
N LYS A 49 -39.93 12.33 2.53
CA LYS A 49 -40.71 12.88 1.42
C LYS A 49 -41.92 12.02 1.09
N LYS A 50 -41.75 10.70 0.98
CA LYS A 50 -42.86 9.76 0.73
C LYS A 50 -43.94 9.90 1.80
N LYS A 51 -43.55 10.02 3.07
CA LYS A 51 -44.50 10.20 4.18
C LYS A 51 -45.30 11.50 4.05
N TYR A 52 -44.63 12.61 3.70
CA TYR A 52 -45.30 13.89 3.45
C TYR A 52 -46.27 13.81 2.26
N ASP A 53 -45.82 13.25 1.13
CA ASP A 53 -46.63 13.12 -0.09
C ASP A 53 -47.88 12.24 0.16
N GLU A 54 -47.76 11.16 0.94
CA GLU A 54 -48.89 10.31 1.34
C GLU A 54 -49.91 11.07 2.23
N ASP A 55 -49.42 11.84 3.20
CA ASP A 55 -50.26 12.62 4.12
C ASP A 55 -50.96 13.78 3.39
N GLN A 56 -50.27 14.43 2.45
CA GLN A 56 -50.84 15.44 1.57
C GLN A 56 -51.93 14.85 0.67
N LYS A 57 -51.66 13.71 0.03
CA LYS A 57 -52.63 13.05 -0.87
C LYS A 57 -53.94 12.70 -0.16
N LYS A 58 -53.88 12.20 1.08
CA LYS A 58 -55.08 11.91 1.89
C LYS A 58 -55.91 13.18 2.16
N THR A 59 -55.22 14.29 2.42
CA THR A 59 -55.85 15.58 2.68
C THR A 59 -56.54 16.13 1.42
N GLU A 60 -55.86 16.05 0.27
CA GLU A 60 -56.41 16.47 -1.04
C GLU A 60 -57.59 15.60 -1.49
N GLU A 61 -57.51 14.28 -1.29
CA GLU A 61 -58.58 13.35 -1.66
C GLU A 61 -59.85 13.60 -0.84
N LYS A 62 -59.71 13.82 0.48
CA LYS A 62 -60.85 14.19 1.33
C LYS A 62 -61.47 15.52 0.90
N ALA A 63 -60.65 16.54 0.63
CA ALA A 63 -61.14 17.83 0.16
C ALA A 63 -61.90 17.72 -1.16
N ALA A 64 -61.43 16.89 -2.09
CA ALA A 64 -62.13 16.63 -3.35
C ALA A 64 -63.47 15.91 -3.15
N LYS A 65 -63.53 14.90 -2.27
CA LYS A 65 -64.77 14.20 -1.89
C LYS A 65 -65.78 15.16 -1.25
N GLU A 66 -65.32 16.03 -0.34
CA GLU A 66 -66.17 17.01 0.34
C GLU A 66 -66.71 18.07 -0.64
N LEU A 67 -65.89 18.54 -1.58
CA LEU A 67 -66.33 19.46 -2.63
C LEU A 67 -67.41 18.82 -3.53
N LYS A 68 -67.23 17.55 -3.91
CA LYS A 68 -68.22 16.83 -4.71
C LYS A 68 -69.54 16.64 -3.96
N ALA A 69 -69.49 16.16 -2.71
CA ALA A 69 -70.67 15.99 -1.87
C ALA A 69 -71.40 17.33 -1.62
N SER A 70 -70.66 18.41 -1.42
CA SER A 70 -71.23 19.76 -1.25
C SER A 70 -71.95 20.26 -2.51
N LYS A 71 -71.45 19.95 -3.71
CA LYS A 71 -72.15 20.26 -4.98
C LYS A 71 -73.45 19.48 -5.11
N GLU A 72 -73.46 18.20 -4.78
CA GLU A 72 -74.67 17.36 -4.81
C GLU A 72 -75.73 17.84 -3.80
N ILE A 73 -75.31 18.29 -2.61
CA ILE A 73 -76.19 18.92 -1.62
C ILE A 73 -76.78 20.22 -2.16
N ALA A 74 -75.97 21.06 -2.82
CA ALA A 74 -76.44 22.31 -3.39
C ALA A 74 -77.49 22.07 -4.48
N GLU A 75 -77.29 21.06 -5.33
CA GLU A 75 -78.25 20.64 -6.35
C GLU A 75 -79.56 20.13 -5.73
N ALA A 76 -79.49 19.22 -4.75
CA ALA A 76 -80.67 18.72 -4.04
C ALA A 76 -81.41 19.84 -3.28
N THR A 77 -80.68 20.80 -2.71
CA THR A 77 -81.26 21.98 -2.05
C THR A 77 -82.01 22.84 -3.06
N SER A 78 -81.44 23.06 -4.25
CA SER A 78 -82.11 23.80 -5.33
C SER A 78 -83.41 23.11 -5.77
N GLN A 79 -83.43 21.77 -5.85
CA GLN A 79 -84.65 21.02 -6.17
C GLN A 79 -85.76 21.22 -5.13
N VAL A 80 -85.41 21.18 -3.84
CA VAL A 80 -86.38 21.46 -2.75
C VAL A 80 -86.93 22.89 -2.86
N GLN A 81 -86.06 23.88 -3.06
CA GLN A 81 -86.46 25.28 -3.22
C GLN A 81 -87.37 25.49 -4.43
N ASN A 82 -87.03 24.89 -5.57
CA ASN A 82 -87.85 24.95 -6.77
C ASN A 82 -89.24 24.34 -6.54
N GLY A 83 -89.32 23.21 -5.83
CA GLY A 83 -90.59 22.61 -5.42
C GLY A 83 -91.45 23.56 -4.59
N TYR A 84 -90.87 24.25 -3.60
CA TYR A 84 -91.59 25.26 -2.81
C TYR A 84 -92.04 26.46 -3.65
N VAL A 85 -91.23 26.91 -4.61
CA VAL A 85 -91.61 27.97 -5.54
C VAL A 85 -92.79 27.53 -6.41
N GLU A 86 -92.80 26.30 -6.92
CA GLU A 86 -93.94 25.74 -7.65
C GLU A 86 -95.19 25.63 -6.79
N TYR A 87 -95.05 25.18 -5.54
CA TYR A 87 -96.14 25.11 -4.58
C TYR A 87 -96.81 26.48 -4.39
N LEU A 88 -96.02 27.52 -4.11
CA LEU A 88 -96.52 28.89 -3.92
C LEU A 88 -97.20 29.45 -5.18
N LYS A 89 -96.68 29.14 -6.38
CA LYS A 89 -97.30 29.53 -7.65
C LYS A 89 -98.69 28.88 -7.83
N VAL A 90 -98.81 27.58 -7.58
CA VAL A 90 -100.10 26.87 -7.67
C VAL A 90 -101.07 27.34 -6.58
N GLN A 91 -100.56 27.60 -5.38
CA GLN A 91 -101.37 28.07 -4.25
C GLN A 91 -101.96 29.46 -4.50
N SER A 92 -101.23 30.36 -5.16
CA SER A 92 -101.67 31.74 -5.45
C SER A 92 -102.43 31.91 -6.77
N ALA A 93 -102.45 30.88 -7.64
CA ALA A 93 -103.14 30.94 -8.92
C ALA A 93 -104.66 31.18 -8.74
N THR A 94 -105.26 32.13 -9.45
CA THR A 94 -106.69 32.47 -9.33
C THR A 94 -107.56 31.79 -10.40
N ASN A 95 -106.94 31.22 -11.43
CA ASN A 95 -107.56 30.67 -12.64
C ASN A 95 -107.82 29.15 -12.59
N ILE A 96 -107.64 28.49 -11.43
CA ILE A 96 -107.79 27.04 -11.26
C ILE A 96 -108.84 26.73 -10.20
N ASN A 97 -109.69 25.72 -10.45
CA ASN A 97 -110.70 25.29 -9.48
C ASN A 97 -110.06 24.66 -8.23
N ILE A 98 -110.82 24.61 -7.14
CA ILE A 98 -110.35 24.15 -5.83
C ILE A 98 -109.87 22.68 -5.86
N LYS A 99 -110.63 21.76 -6.46
CA LYS A 99 -110.28 20.33 -6.54
C LYS A 99 -108.99 20.11 -7.34
N GLU A 100 -108.85 20.80 -8.47
CA GLU A 100 -107.67 20.68 -9.34
C GLU A 100 -106.43 21.28 -8.67
N ARG A 101 -106.57 22.42 -7.97
CA ARG A 101 -105.51 23.00 -7.14
C ARG A 101 -105.04 22.01 -6.08
N GLN A 102 -105.98 21.41 -5.33
CA GLN A 102 -105.66 20.42 -4.29
C GLN A 102 -104.87 19.23 -4.85
N LYS A 103 -105.25 18.72 -6.02
CA LYS A 103 -104.52 17.62 -6.68
C LYS A 103 -103.08 18.03 -7.04
N LYS A 104 -102.90 19.20 -7.67
CA LYS A 104 -101.56 19.70 -8.06
C LYS A 104 -100.67 19.98 -6.84
N LEU A 105 -101.24 20.52 -5.77
CA LEU A 105 -100.49 20.75 -4.52
C LEU A 105 -100.04 19.43 -3.90
N ALA A 106 -100.90 18.40 -3.86
CA ALA A 106 -100.53 17.08 -3.34
C ALA A 106 -99.39 16.43 -4.16
N GLU A 107 -99.43 16.55 -5.49
CA GLU A 107 -98.33 16.07 -6.36
C GLU A 107 -97.01 16.84 -6.12
N ILE A 108 -97.08 18.16 -5.90
CA ILE A 108 -95.91 18.98 -5.58
C ILE A 108 -95.38 18.67 -4.17
N ASP A 109 -96.24 18.46 -3.19
CA ASP A 109 -95.87 18.07 -1.83
C ASP A 109 -95.14 16.73 -1.81
N GLU A 110 -95.59 15.76 -2.61
CA GLU A 110 -94.89 14.48 -2.78
C GLU A 110 -93.48 14.68 -3.38
N LYS A 111 -93.36 15.53 -4.41
CA LYS A 111 -92.05 15.89 -5.00
C LYS A 111 -91.15 16.59 -3.99
N ILE A 112 -91.66 17.53 -3.21
CA ILE A 112 -90.90 18.23 -2.15
C ILE A 112 -90.43 17.23 -1.11
N ASN A 113 -91.30 16.34 -0.62
CA ASN A 113 -90.92 15.31 0.35
C ASN A 113 -89.82 14.39 -0.18
N ASN A 114 -89.93 13.94 -1.44
CA ASN A 114 -88.90 13.11 -2.07
C ASN A 114 -87.56 13.85 -2.23
N ALA A 115 -87.60 15.13 -2.62
CA ALA A 115 -86.42 15.98 -2.71
C ALA A 115 -85.78 16.22 -1.33
N GLN A 116 -86.59 16.43 -0.29
CA GLN A 116 -86.11 16.57 1.09
C GLN A 116 -85.45 15.30 1.61
N GLN A 117 -86.03 14.12 1.34
CA GLN A 117 -85.38 12.85 1.68
C GLN A 117 -84.04 12.68 0.96
N THR A 118 -83.98 13.08 -0.31
CA THR A 118 -82.73 13.05 -1.09
C THR A 118 -81.68 13.99 -0.50
N LEU A 119 -82.06 15.23 -0.17
CA LEU A 119 -81.20 16.20 0.49
C LEU A 119 -80.65 15.66 1.82
N LYS A 120 -81.51 15.08 2.66
CA LYS A 120 -81.10 14.48 3.93
C LYS A 120 -80.06 13.36 3.74
N LYS A 121 -80.29 12.44 2.79
CA LYS A 121 -79.34 11.37 2.45
C LYS A 121 -77.99 11.95 2.01
N LYS A 122 -77.99 13.00 1.17
CA LYS A 122 -76.77 13.68 0.72
C LYS A 122 -76.03 14.39 1.86
N GLN A 123 -76.75 15.00 2.79
CA GLN A 123 -76.16 15.58 4.00
C GLN A 123 -75.52 14.51 4.90
N GLU A 124 -76.14 13.34 5.05
CA GLU A 124 -75.56 12.20 5.77
C GLU A 124 -74.30 11.67 5.06
N GLU A 125 -74.28 11.60 3.73
CA GLU A 125 -73.09 11.24 2.94
C GLU A 125 -71.93 12.23 3.15
N LEU A 126 -72.20 13.54 3.14
CA LEU A 126 -71.18 14.56 3.48
C LEU A 126 -70.67 14.39 4.92
N GLY A 127 -71.56 14.08 5.87
CA GLY A 127 -71.17 13.79 7.26
C GLY A 127 -70.17 12.64 7.35
N LYS A 128 -70.37 11.58 6.57
CA LYS A 128 -69.42 10.44 6.48
C LYS A 128 -68.08 10.87 5.89
N VAL A 129 -68.06 11.69 4.83
CA VAL A 129 -66.81 12.21 4.24
C VAL A 129 -66.07 13.10 5.24
N ARG A 130 -66.77 13.98 5.97
CA ARG A 130 -66.15 14.84 6.99
C ARG A 130 -65.54 14.06 8.14
N ALA A 131 -66.12 12.91 8.50
CA ALA A 131 -65.61 12.01 9.51
C ALA A 131 -64.36 11.22 9.07
N GLU A 132 -63.98 11.22 7.78
CA GLU A 132 -62.77 10.55 7.29
C GLU A 132 -61.53 11.17 7.95
N VAL A 133 -60.71 10.35 8.60
CA VAL A 133 -59.56 10.81 9.39
C VAL A 133 -58.43 11.20 8.44
N ILE A 134 -57.99 12.46 8.52
CA ILE A 134 -56.83 12.99 7.78
C ILE A 134 -55.80 13.56 8.76
N PRO A 135 -54.53 13.72 8.34
CA PRO A 135 -53.54 14.45 9.12
C PRO A 135 -54.04 15.85 9.43
N GLU A 136 -53.91 16.28 10.68
CA GLU A 136 -54.18 17.66 11.03
C GLU A 136 -53.21 18.61 10.32
N PRO A 137 -53.58 19.87 10.03
CA PRO A 137 -52.68 20.83 9.40
C PRO A 137 -51.33 20.98 10.13
N ALA A 138 -51.34 20.87 11.47
CA ALA A 138 -50.13 20.89 12.28
C ALA A 138 -49.25 19.65 12.06
N GLU A 139 -49.85 18.46 11.95
CA GLU A 139 -49.12 17.21 11.66
C GLU A 139 -48.56 17.20 10.23
N LEU A 140 -49.32 17.69 9.25
CA LEU A 140 -48.85 17.84 7.87
C LEU A 140 -47.69 18.86 7.77
N ALA A 141 -47.74 19.95 8.55
CA ALA A 141 -46.62 20.89 8.64
C ALA A 141 -45.37 20.24 9.26
N LYS A 142 -45.54 19.38 10.28
CA LYS A 142 -44.43 18.62 10.88
C LYS A 142 -43.80 17.65 9.88
N THR A 143 -44.59 16.92 9.10
CA THR A 143 -44.06 15.97 8.10
C THR A 143 -43.38 16.70 6.95
N ARG A 144 -43.92 17.84 6.51
CA ARG A 144 -43.25 18.73 5.54
C ARG A 144 -41.89 19.21 6.05
N LYS A 145 -41.84 19.73 7.29
CA LYS A 145 -40.59 20.23 7.88
C LYS A 145 -39.54 19.14 7.98
N LYS A 146 -39.94 17.93 8.40
CA LYS A 146 -39.05 16.77 8.45
C LYS A 146 -38.51 16.39 7.06
N ALA A 147 -39.34 16.44 6.02
CA ALA A 147 -38.88 16.17 4.65
C ALA A 147 -37.89 17.23 4.15
N GLU A 148 -38.12 18.50 4.47
CA GLU A 148 -37.21 19.60 4.12
C GLU A 148 -35.86 19.50 4.86
N GLU A 149 -35.90 19.25 6.18
CA GLU A 149 -34.71 19.01 7.00
C GLU A 149 -33.90 17.81 6.49
N ALA A 150 -34.56 16.68 6.21
CA ALA A 150 -33.89 15.50 5.67
C ALA A 150 -33.28 15.76 4.28
N LYS A 151 -33.93 16.57 3.44
CA LYS A 151 -33.36 16.96 2.14
C LYS A 151 -32.15 17.87 2.27
N ALA A 152 -32.15 18.78 3.24
CA ALA A 152 -30.99 19.60 3.56
C ALA A 152 -29.82 18.74 4.07
N GLU A 153 -30.09 17.75 4.94
CA GLU A 153 -29.10 16.78 5.41
C GLU A 153 -28.50 15.97 4.24
N GLU A 154 -29.32 15.50 3.29
CA GLU A 154 -28.85 14.80 2.08
C GLU A 154 -27.89 15.67 1.25
N LEU A 155 -28.22 16.96 1.04
CA LEU A 155 -27.36 17.86 0.27
C LEU A 155 -26.00 18.09 0.96
N VAL A 156 -26.01 18.28 2.27
CA VAL A 156 -24.77 18.43 3.05
C VAL A 156 -23.94 17.14 3.02
N ALA A 157 -24.58 15.97 3.13
CA ALA A 157 -23.89 14.69 3.03
C ALA A 157 -23.30 14.46 1.63
N LYS A 158 -24.02 14.86 0.58
CA LYS A 158 -23.54 14.81 -0.80
C LYS A 158 -22.30 15.67 -1.00
N GLU A 159 -22.33 16.92 -0.55
CA GLU A 159 -21.19 17.83 -0.68
C GLU A 159 -19.94 17.28 0.03
N LYS A 160 -20.11 16.69 1.23
CA LYS A 160 -19.04 16.01 1.96
C LYS A 160 -18.49 14.80 1.19
N SER A 161 -19.37 14.00 0.60
CA SER A 161 -18.99 12.85 -0.23
C SER A 161 -18.20 13.29 -1.47
N ASP A 162 -18.68 14.31 -2.19
CA ASP A 162 -18.04 14.85 -3.39
C ASP A 162 -16.66 15.47 -3.06
N LYS A 163 -16.55 16.17 -1.93
CA LYS A 163 -15.27 16.72 -1.45
C LYS A 163 -14.28 15.61 -1.11
N ALA A 164 -14.73 14.58 -0.38
CA ALA A 164 -13.86 13.45 -0.02
C ALA A 164 -13.38 12.68 -1.27
N ALA A 165 -14.23 12.52 -2.30
CA ALA A 165 -13.82 11.93 -3.56
C ALA A 165 -12.73 12.75 -4.28
N LYS A 166 -12.80 14.08 -4.24
CA LYS A 166 -11.74 14.96 -4.78
C LYS A 166 -10.44 14.85 -4.00
N GLU A 167 -10.52 14.74 -2.66
CA GLU A 167 -9.33 14.52 -1.82
C GLU A 167 -8.61 13.22 -2.19
N VAL A 168 -9.36 12.15 -2.49
CA VAL A 168 -8.80 10.87 -3.00
C VAL A 168 -8.08 11.06 -4.33
N GLU A 169 -8.70 11.77 -5.28
CA GLU A 169 -8.09 12.03 -6.59
C GLU A 169 -6.78 12.83 -6.47
N VAL A 170 -6.76 13.84 -5.60
CA VAL A 170 -5.56 14.64 -5.32
C VAL A 170 -4.48 13.80 -4.67
N ALA A 171 -4.82 12.96 -3.69
CA ALA A 171 -3.86 12.09 -3.03
C ALA A 171 -3.28 11.05 -4.01
N LYS A 172 -4.12 10.47 -4.89
CA LYS A 172 -3.66 9.55 -5.94
C LYS A 172 -2.64 10.20 -6.87
N LYS A 173 -2.92 11.41 -7.33
CA LYS A 173 -2.00 12.18 -8.19
C LYS A 173 -0.67 12.51 -7.52
N ARG A 174 -0.65 12.62 -6.18
CA ARG A 174 0.60 12.82 -5.43
C ARG A 174 1.44 11.56 -5.41
N VAL A 175 0.81 10.40 -5.17
CA VAL A 175 1.49 9.09 -5.24
C VAL A 175 2.09 8.87 -6.62
N GLU A 176 1.28 9.04 -7.68
CA GLU A 176 1.75 8.89 -9.08
C GLU A 176 2.89 9.87 -9.43
N ALA A 177 2.90 11.07 -8.84
CA ALA A 177 3.98 12.03 -9.06
C ALA A 177 5.27 11.67 -8.30
N GLU A 178 5.15 11.12 -7.10
CA GLU A 178 6.29 10.64 -6.29
C GLU A 178 6.94 9.42 -6.95
N GLU A 179 6.14 8.44 -7.39
CA GLU A 179 6.60 7.28 -8.17
C GLU A 179 7.34 7.74 -9.44
N ALA A 180 6.76 8.67 -10.20
CA ALA A 180 7.40 9.18 -11.42
C ALA A 180 8.67 10.02 -11.16
N GLU A 181 8.85 10.58 -9.96
CA GLU A 181 10.09 11.25 -9.57
C GLU A 181 11.17 10.22 -9.21
N LEU A 182 10.79 9.16 -8.49
CA LEU A 182 11.68 8.05 -8.15
C LEU A 182 12.16 7.32 -9.42
N ASP A 183 11.27 7.03 -10.37
CA ASP A 183 11.63 6.43 -11.67
C ASP A 183 12.68 7.24 -12.43
N LYS A 184 12.59 8.57 -12.39
CA LYS A 184 13.58 9.46 -13.01
C LYS A 184 14.93 9.36 -12.31
N LYS A 185 14.95 9.35 -10.97
CA LYS A 185 16.19 9.22 -10.19
C LYS A 185 16.87 7.88 -10.47
N VAL A 186 16.10 6.79 -10.52
CA VAL A 186 16.59 5.46 -10.91
C VAL A 186 17.23 5.51 -12.30
N ALA A 187 16.54 6.09 -13.29
CA ALA A 187 17.09 6.20 -14.64
C ALA A 187 18.35 7.06 -14.70
N GLU A 188 18.41 8.17 -13.96
CA GLU A 188 19.60 9.03 -13.86
C GLU A 188 20.80 8.27 -13.25
N LEU A 189 20.59 7.54 -12.16
CA LEU A 189 21.63 6.73 -11.51
C LEU A 189 22.10 5.57 -12.39
N GLN A 190 21.19 4.86 -13.05
CA GLN A 190 21.55 3.79 -14.00
C GLN A 190 22.44 4.31 -15.14
N ASN A 191 22.13 5.49 -15.69
CA ASN A 191 22.98 6.10 -16.71
C ASN A 191 24.36 6.47 -16.14
N LYS A 192 24.41 6.99 -14.91
CA LYS A 192 25.67 7.32 -14.24
C LYS A 192 26.54 6.08 -14.02
N VAL A 193 25.96 5.00 -13.52
CA VAL A 193 26.64 3.69 -13.35
C VAL A 193 27.20 3.23 -14.69
N ALA A 194 26.38 3.20 -15.75
CA ALA A 194 26.81 2.76 -17.07
C ALA A 194 27.94 3.62 -17.67
N ASP A 195 27.93 4.94 -17.46
CA ASP A 195 28.99 5.85 -17.92
C ASP A 195 30.30 5.59 -17.16
N LEU A 196 30.24 5.39 -15.83
CA LEU A 196 31.40 5.08 -14.99
C LEU A 196 32.03 3.73 -15.35
N GLU A 197 31.22 2.67 -15.47
CA GLU A 197 31.66 1.34 -15.91
C GLU A 197 32.37 1.40 -17.26
N LYS A 198 31.80 2.16 -18.20
CA LYS A 198 32.39 2.33 -19.54
C LYS A 198 33.73 3.05 -19.50
N GLU A 199 33.87 4.09 -18.68
CA GLU A 199 35.15 4.82 -18.56
C GLU A 199 36.26 3.95 -17.95
N ILE A 200 35.93 3.09 -16.99
CA ILE A 200 36.85 2.10 -16.42
C ILE A 200 37.25 1.08 -17.50
N ALA A 201 36.27 0.52 -18.22
CA ALA A 201 36.52 -0.46 -19.28
C ALA A 201 37.39 0.09 -20.43
N ASP A 202 37.19 1.36 -20.84
CA ASP A 202 38.00 2.00 -21.87
C ASP A 202 39.46 2.20 -21.42
N ALA A 203 39.69 2.53 -20.14
CA ALA A 203 41.03 2.65 -19.58
C ALA A 203 41.76 1.30 -19.51
N GLU A 204 41.06 0.25 -19.05
CA GLU A 204 41.60 -1.12 -19.01
C GLU A 204 41.92 -1.65 -20.40
N LYS A 205 41.06 -1.38 -21.39
CA LYS A 205 41.30 -1.75 -22.78
C LYS A 205 42.54 -1.09 -23.37
N MET A 206 42.78 0.19 -23.07
CA MET A 206 43.98 0.90 -23.53
C MET A 206 45.27 0.26 -22.99
N VAL A 207 45.26 -0.17 -21.73
CA VAL A 207 46.37 -0.91 -21.12
C VAL A 207 46.56 -2.26 -21.83
N ALA A 208 45.48 -3.03 -22.00
CA ALA A 208 45.54 -4.35 -22.64
C ALA A 208 46.06 -4.29 -24.09
N ASP A 209 45.72 -3.26 -24.85
CA ASP A 209 46.22 -3.07 -26.22
C ASP A 209 47.73 -2.73 -26.24
N LEU A 210 48.19 -1.90 -25.30
CA LEU A 210 49.63 -1.60 -25.13
C LEU A 210 50.43 -2.83 -24.66
N GLU A 211 49.86 -3.66 -23.79
CA GLU A 211 50.49 -4.93 -23.37
C GLU A 211 50.71 -5.87 -24.54
N LYS A 212 49.73 -5.99 -25.45
CA LYS A 212 49.86 -6.79 -26.67
C LYS A 212 50.94 -6.24 -27.61
N GLU A 213 51.07 -4.92 -27.73
CA GLU A 213 52.14 -4.30 -28.52
C GLU A 213 53.53 -4.57 -27.92
N VAL A 214 53.67 -4.44 -26.60
CA VAL A 214 54.91 -4.74 -25.89
C VAL A 214 55.29 -6.21 -26.08
N ALA A 215 54.35 -7.14 -25.88
CA ALA A 215 54.61 -8.58 -26.05
C ALA A 215 55.07 -8.95 -27.48
N LYS A 216 54.53 -8.28 -28.51
CA LYS A 216 54.99 -8.46 -29.90
C LYS A 216 56.43 -7.96 -30.07
N LEU A 217 56.74 -6.77 -29.56
CA LEU A 217 58.09 -6.20 -29.65
C LEU A 217 59.12 -7.02 -28.85
N GLU A 218 58.73 -7.60 -27.71
CA GLU A 218 59.59 -8.52 -26.96
C GLU A 218 59.98 -9.73 -27.81
N LYS A 219 59.02 -10.32 -28.51
CA LYS A 219 59.25 -11.43 -29.42
C LYS A 219 60.11 -11.04 -30.62
N ASP A 220 59.89 -9.85 -31.19
CA ASP A 220 60.71 -9.34 -32.29
C ASP A 220 62.16 -9.11 -31.84
N VAL A 221 62.37 -8.52 -30.65
CA VAL A 221 63.70 -8.35 -30.04
C VAL A 221 64.39 -9.70 -29.81
N GLU A 222 63.67 -10.70 -29.30
CA GLU A 222 64.18 -12.07 -29.12
C GLU A 222 64.59 -12.69 -30.46
N GLY A 223 63.76 -12.58 -31.49
CA GLY A 223 64.09 -13.05 -32.86
C GLY A 223 65.31 -12.34 -33.48
N PHE A 224 65.53 -11.06 -33.18
CA PHE A 224 66.74 -10.34 -33.62
C PHE A 224 68.00 -10.78 -32.88
N LYS A 225 67.91 -11.25 -31.63
CA LYS A 225 69.06 -11.79 -30.87
C LYS A 225 69.57 -13.10 -31.46
N GLU A 226 68.70 -13.87 -32.08
CA GLU A 226 69.02 -15.14 -32.75
C GLU A 226 69.47 -14.97 -34.21
N SER A 227 69.57 -13.73 -34.71
CA SER A 227 69.91 -13.44 -36.11
C SER A 227 71.40 -13.20 -36.34
N ASP A 228 72.00 -13.96 -37.25
CA ASP A 228 73.43 -13.86 -37.62
C ASP A 228 73.70 -12.83 -38.73
N GLY A 229 72.75 -11.93 -39.02
CA GLY A 229 72.83 -10.99 -40.14
C GLY A 229 73.83 -9.85 -39.95
N GLU A 230 74.47 -9.39 -41.03
CA GLU A 230 75.51 -8.32 -41.02
C GLU A 230 75.03 -6.99 -40.40
N TYR A 231 73.72 -6.74 -40.39
CA TYR A 231 73.08 -5.57 -39.77
C TYR A 231 72.26 -5.89 -38.50
N ALA A 232 72.25 -7.15 -38.03
CA ALA A 232 71.39 -7.61 -36.94
C ALA A 232 71.60 -6.79 -35.65
N LYS A 233 72.85 -6.43 -35.35
CA LYS A 233 73.20 -5.60 -34.19
C LYS A 233 72.57 -4.20 -34.22
N PHE A 234 72.47 -3.59 -35.39
CA PHE A 234 71.87 -2.25 -35.55
C PHE A 234 70.34 -2.30 -35.40
N TYR A 235 69.69 -3.33 -35.95
CA TYR A 235 68.26 -3.54 -35.80
C TYR A 235 67.87 -3.95 -34.37
N LEU A 236 68.72 -4.75 -33.70
CA LEU A 236 68.55 -5.10 -32.30
C LEU A 236 68.55 -3.87 -31.41
N GLU A 237 69.56 -2.99 -31.54
CA GLU A 237 69.67 -1.77 -30.73
C GLU A 237 68.47 -0.82 -30.95
N ALA A 238 67.99 -0.72 -32.19
CA ALA A 238 66.78 0.06 -32.51
C ALA A 238 65.50 -0.57 -31.91
N ALA A 239 65.35 -1.89 -31.98
CA ALA A 239 64.21 -2.62 -31.43
C ALA A 239 64.20 -2.60 -29.89
N GLU A 240 65.35 -2.72 -29.23
CA GLU A 240 65.48 -2.60 -27.77
C GLU A 240 65.11 -1.19 -27.29
N LYS A 241 65.49 -0.15 -28.05
CA LYS A 241 65.12 1.24 -27.74
C LYS A 241 63.61 1.50 -27.92
N ASP A 242 63.00 0.95 -28.96
CA ASP A 242 61.55 1.05 -29.19
C ASP A 242 60.77 0.28 -28.11
N LEU A 243 61.25 -0.92 -27.74
CA LEU A 243 60.70 -1.71 -26.64
C LEU A 243 60.79 -0.96 -25.31
N ALA A 244 61.94 -0.37 -24.98
CA ALA A 244 62.10 0.43 -23.76
C ALA A 244 61.13 1.63 -23.74
N THR A 245 60.95 2.31 -24.88
CA THR A 245 60.01 3.43 -25.02
C THR A 245 58.56 2.98 -24.85
N LYS A 246 58.19 1.81 -25.41
CA LYS A 246 56.85 1.24 -25.30
C LYS A 246 56.56 0.71 -23.90
N LYS A 247 57.53 0.10 -23.21
CA LYS A 247 57.43 -0.29 -21.79
C LYS A 247 57.23 0.91 -20.88
N ALA A 248 57.94 2.02 -21.12
CA ALA A 248 57.74 3.25 -20.37
C ALA A 248 56.32 3.82 -20.58
N LYS A 249 55.83 3.85 -21.82
CA LYS A 249 54.44 4.27 -22.12
C LYS A 249 53.39 3.34 -21.52
N LEU A 250 53.65 2.03 -21.47
CA LEU A 250 52.77 1.07 -20.82
C LEU A 250 52.74 1.30 -19.30
N ALA A 251 53.89 1.54 -18.66
CA ALA A 251 53.95 1.85 -17.23
C ALA A 251 53.17 3.14 -16.90
N GLU A 252 53.34 4.19 -17.70
CA GLU A 252 52.58 5.44 -17.56
C GLU A 252 51.07 5.22 -17.76
N ALA A 253 50.68 4.42 -18.76
CA ALA A 253 49.28 4.08 -19.01
C ALA A 253 48.66 3.24 -17.87
N LYS A 254 49.42 2.30 -17.29
CA LYS A 254 49.00 1.50 -16.14
C LYS A 254 48.77 2.37 -14.91
N ILE A 255 49.70 3.28 -14.60
CA ILE A 255 49.55 4.23 -13.50
C ILE A 255 48.30 5.09 -13.72
N LYS A 256 48.14 5.66 -14.92
CA LYS A 256 46.99 6.51 -15.24
C LYS A 256 45.66 5.76 -15.18
N ALA A 257 45.61 4.51 -15.66
CA ALA A 257 44.42 3.67 -15.58
C ALA A 257 44.11 3.29 -14.13
N ALA A 258 45.12 2.92 -13.33
CA ALA A 258 44.96 2.61 -11.92
C ALA A 258 44.48 3.81 -11.11
N THR A 259 45.04 5.01 -11.34
CA THR A 259 44.57 6.25 -10.72
C THR A 259 43.14 6.56 -11.11
N LYS A 260 42.80 6.47 -12.41
CA LYS A 260 41.44 6.73 -12.88
C LYS A 260 40.43 5.72 -12.32
N LYS A 261 40.82 4.45 -12.22
CA LYS A 261 39.99 3.40 -11.61
C LYS A 261 39.77 3.69 -10.13
N ALA A 262 40.83 3.97 -9.36
CA ALA A 262 40.72 4.34 -7.94
C ALA A 262 39.90 5.62 -7.68
N GLU A 263 39.82 6.53 -8.65
CA GLU A 263 38.94 7.72 -8.58
C GLU A 263 37.46 7.39 -8.86
N LEU A 264 37.18 6.50 -9.81
CA LEU A 264 35.81 6.23 -10.29
C LEU A 264 35.11 5.08 -9.54
N GLU A 265 35.86 4.09 -9.05
CA GLU A 265 35.36 2.92 -8.31
C GLU A 265 34.56 3.30 -7.04
N PRO A 266 35.01 4.23 -6.17
CA PRO A 266 34.20 4.67 -5.04
C PRO A 266 32.97 5.49 -5.45
N GLU A 267 33.02 6.16 -6.62
CA GLU A 267 31.86 6.89 -7.15
C GLU A 267 30.82 5.95 -7.76
N LEU A 268 31.27 4.85 -8.37
CA LEU A 268 30.44 3.75 -8.86
C LEU A 268 29.75 3.03 -7.71
N GLU A 269 30.50 2.59 -6.71
CA GLU A 269 29.96 1.90 -5.52
C GLU A 269 28.92 2.77 -4.79
N LYS A 270 29.18 4.08 -4.69
CA LYS A 270 28.21 5.02 -4.13
C LYS A 270 26.94 5.13 -4.98
N ALA A 271 27.06 5.18 -6.30
CA ALA A 271 25.92 5.27 -7.21
C ALA A 271 25.10 3.98 -7.24
N GLU A 272 25.75 2.82 -7.16
CA GLU A 272 25.13 1.50 -7.05
C GLU A 272 24.37 1.35 -5.74
N ALA A 273 25.00 1.73 -4.60
CA ALA A 273 24.33 1.72 -3.31
C ALA A 273 23.12 2.68 -3.29
N GLU A 274 23.21 3.87 -3.90
CA GLU A 274 22.08 4.79 -4.00
C GLU A 274 20.95 4.22 -4.87
N LEU A 275 21.30 3.54 -5.96
CA LEU A 275 20.36 2.87 -6.85
C LEU A 275 19.65 1.69 -6.15
N GLU A 276 20.39 0.86 -5.42
CA GLU A 276 19.88 -0.29 -4.67
C GLU A 276 18.92 0.15 -3.57
N ASN A 277 19.27 1.20 -2.83
CA ASN A 277 18.39 1.79 -1.83
C ASN A 277 17.09 2.32 -2.46
N LEU A 278 17.16 3.02 -3.59
CA LEU A 278 15.97 3.51 -4.29
C LEU A 278 15.11 2.40 -4.87
N LEU A 279 15.72 1.36 -5.46
CA LEU A 279 15.01 0.19 -5.96
C LEU A 279 14.30 -0.57 -4.83
N SER A 280 14.92 -0.69 -3.66
CA SER A 280 14.31 -1.29 -2.47
C SER A 280 13.11 -0.50 -1.94
N THR A 281 13.08 0.82 -2.16
CA THR A 281 11.90 1.64 -1.82
C THR A 281 10.77 1.57 -2.85
N LEU A 282 11.10 1.25 -4.11
CA LEU A 282 10.14 1.12 -5.21
C LEU A 282 9.53 -0.27 -5.30
N ASP A 283 10.27 -1.29 -4.85
CA ASP A 283 9.82 -2.67 -4.81
C ASP A 283 9.82 -3.21 -3.37
N PRO A 284 8.80 -2.85 -2.56
CA PRO A 284 8.72 -3.31 -1.19
C PRO A 284 8.29 -4.78 -1.06
N GLU A 285 8.27 -5.57 -2.14
CA GLU A 285 8.16 -7.03 -2.03
C GLU A 285 9.43 -7.61 -1.40
N GLY A 286 9.54 -7.49 -0.06
CA GLY A 286 10.26 -8.49 0.74
C GLY A 286 11.23 -8.03 1.83
N LYS A 287 11.57 -6.74 1.98
CA LYS A 287 12.59 -6.33 2.98
C LYS A 287 12.07 -5.41 4.09
N THR A 288 12.42 -5.74 5.33
CA THR A 288 12.08 -5.01 6.57
C THR A 288 13.10 -3.89 6.86
N GLN A 289 12.73 -2.86 7.64
CA GLN A 289 13.67 -1.79 8.05
C GLN A 289 14.91 -2.33 8.78
N ASP A 290 14.77 -3.43 9.53
CA ASP A 290 15.89 -4.12 10.17
C ASP A 290 16.86 -4.75 9.14
N GLU A 291 16.36 -5.16 7.96
CA GLU A 291 17.21 -5.65 6.86
C GLU A 291 17.89 -4.48 6.13
N LEU A 292 17.22 -3.34 5.96
CA LEU A 292 17.84 -2.13 5.38
C LEU A 292 18.94 -1.56 6.30
N ASP A 293 18.71 -1.53 7.61
CA ASP A 293 19.70 -1.06 8.59
C ASP A 293 20.89 -2.03 8.69
N LYS A 294 20.64 -3.33 8.51
CA LYS A 294 21.69 -4.36 8.43
C LYS A 294 22.50 -4.25 7.13
N GLU A 295 21.83 -4.03 6.00
CA GLU A 295 22.46 -3.86 4.67
C GLU A 295 23.28 -2.56 4.60
N ALA A 296 22.81 -1.47 5.21
CA ALA A 296 23.60 -0.25 5.37
C ALA A 296 24.85 -0.45 6.25
N ALA A 297 24.74 -1.25 7.32
CA ALA A 297 25.88 -1.59 8.18
C ALA A 297 26.88 -2.51 7.45
N GLU A 298 26.39 -3.47 6.66
CA GLU A 298 27.21 -4.34 5.81
C GLU A 298 27.92 -3.53 4.70
N ALA A 299 27.26 -2.56 4.07
CA ALA A 299 27.86 -1.66 3.09
C ALA A 299 28.95 -0.75 3.69
N GLU A 300 28.75 -0.23 4.91
CA GLU A 300 29.79 0.55 5.61
C GLU A 300 30.99 -0.33 5.98
N LEU A 301 30.74 -1.60 6.31
CA LEU A 301 31.77 -2.59 6.61
C LEU A 301 32.55 -3.02 5.35
N ASN A 302 31.89 -3.18 4.20
CA ASN A 302 32.54 -3.45 2.91
C ASN A 302 33.50 -2.32 2.50
N LYS A 303 33.10 -1.05 2.62
CA LYS A 303 33.99 0.10 2.38
C LYS A 303 35.23 0.09 3.26
N LYS A 304 35.07 -0.33 4.51
CA LYS A 304 36.18 -0.46 5.46
C LYS A 304 37.11 -1.61 5.08
N VAL A 305 36.58 -2.72 4.58
CA VAL A 305 37.37 -3.86 4.06
C VAL A 305 38.18 -3.42 2.83
N GLU A 306 37.57 -2.75 1.86
CA GLU A 306 38.25 -2.28 0.65
C GLU A 306 39.37 -1.28 0.98
N ALA A 307 39.09 -0.32 1.87
CA ALA A 307 40.11 0.63 2.33
C ALA A 307 41.31 -0.07 3.01
N LEU A 308 41.05 -1.10 3.83
CA LEU A 308 42.10 -1.88 4.50
C LEU A 308 42.89 -2.76 3.50
N GLN A 309 42.25 -3.32 2.48
CA GLN A 309 42.92 -4.06 1.40
C GLN A 309 43.88 -3.16 0.60
N ASN A 310 43.44 -1.95 0.26
CA ASN A 310 44.28 -0.97 -0.42
C ASN A 310 45.51 -0.56 0.43
N GLN A 311 45.33 -0.40 1.75
CA GLN A 311 46.43 -0.12 2.67
C GLN A 311 47.42 -1.29 2.79
N VAL A 312 46.93 -2.54 2.78
CA VAL A 312 47.80 -3.73 2.74
C VAL A 312 48.65 -3.73 1.47
N ALA A 313 48.04 -3.50 0.30
CA ALA A 313 48.74 -3.47 -0.98
C ALA A 313 49.82 -2.37 -1.04
N GLU A 314 49.53 -1.16 -0.53
CA GLU A 314 50.51 -0.07 -0.47
C GLU A 314 51.70 -0.40 0.45
N LEU A 315 51.44 -0.98 1.63
CA LEU A 315 52.47 -1.39 2.58
C LEU A 315 53.35 -2.53 2.03
N GLU A 316 52.78 -3.47 1.29
CA GLU A 316 53.54 -4.52 0.60
C GLU A 316 54.46 -3.95 -0.48
N GLU A 317 54.00 -2.95 -1.24
CA GLU A 317 54.82 -2.27 -2.25
C GLU A 317 55.96 -1.45 -1.60
N GLU A 318 55.69 -0.74 -0.49
CA GLU A 318 56.71 -0.03 0.27
C GLU A 318 57.77 -0.98 0.85
N LEU A 319 57.36 -2.13 1.38
CA LEU A 319 58.27 -3.16 1.87
C LEU A 319 59.15 -3.71 0.77
N SER A 320 58.57 -4.03 -0.40
CA SER A 320 59.35 -4.50 -1.55
C SER A 320 60.43 -3.49 -1.96
N LYS A 321 60.12 -2.18 -1.96
CA LYS A 321 61.09 -1.12 -2.28
C LYS A 321 62.20 -1.02 -1.23
N LEU A 322 61.88 -1.16 0.05
CA LEU A 322 62.87 -1.12 1.14
C LEU A 322 63.78 -2.35 1.12
N GLU A 323 63.23 -3.53 0.81
CA GLU A 323 63.99 -4.77 0.64
C GLU A 323 64.96 -4.69 -0.54
N ASP A 324 64.54 -4.13 -1.68
CA ASP A 324 65.42 -3.88 -2.82
C ASP A 324 66.56 -2.91 -2.45
N ASN A 325 66.25 -1.83 -1.73
CA ASN A 325 67.26 -0.87 -1.26
C ASN A 325 68.26 -1.51 -0.27
N LEU A 326 67.80 -2.40 0.60
CA LEU A 326 68.67 -3.14 1.52
C LEU A 326 69.63 -4.05 0.73
N LYS A 327 69.12 -4.78 -0.27
CA LYS A 327 69.92 -5.65 -1.14
C LYS A 327 70.97 -4.88 -1.96
N ASP A 328 70.62 -3.68 -2.42
CA ASP A 328 71.56 -2.77 -3.08
C ASP A 328 72.64 -2.26 -2.10
N ALA A 329 72.26 -1.94 -0.86
CA ALA A 329 73.19 -1.51 0.18
C ALA A 329 74.18 -2.62 0.60
N GLU A 330 73.71 -3.87 0.67
CA GLU A 330 74.53 -5.06 0.90
C GLU A 330 75.52 -5.30 -0.24
N THR A 331 75.05 -5.23 -1.49
CA THR A 331 75.86 -5.45 -2.70
C THR A 331 76.96 -4.40 -2.86
N ASN A 332 76.69 -3.16 -2.45
CA ASN A 332 77.62 -2.04 -2.59
C ASN A 332 78.50 -1.79 -1.35
N ASN A 333 78.49 -2.67 -0.34
CA ASN A 333 79.26 -2.51 0.92
C ASN A 333 79.06 -1.14 1.59
N VAL A 334 77.82 -0.65 1.61
CA VAL A 334 77.44 0.58 2.31
C VAL A 334 77.64 0.40 3.83
N GLU A 335 77.94 1.48 4.57
CA GLU A 335 78.22 1.43 6.00
C GLU A 335 77.11 0.79 6.83
N ASP A 336 77.50 0.00 7.85
CA ASP A 336 76.58 -0.83 8.64
C ASP A 336 75.43 -0.05 9.30
N TYR A 337 75.64 1.22 9.68
CA TYR A 337 74.57 2.06 10.26
C TYR A 337 73.43 2.37 9.27
N ILE A 338 73.69 2.32 7.95
CA ILE A 338 72.67 2.53 6.91
C ILE A 338 71.86 1.25 6.72
N LYS A 339 72.52 0.08 6.81
CA LYS A 339 71.85 -1.22 6.74
C LYS A 339 70.96 -1.44 7.97
N GLU A 340 71.47 -1.16 9.17
CA GLU A 340 70.67 -1.22 10.41
C GLU A 340 69.44 -0.30 10.34
N GLY A 341 69.57 0.90 9.76
CA GLY A 341 68.44 1.81 9.56
C GLY A 341 67.40 1.32 8.54
N LEU A 342 67.82 0.62 7.49
CA LEU A 342 66.91 -0.01 6.53
C LEU A 342 66.23 -1.25 7.12
N GLU A 343 66.96 -2.07 7.88
CA GLU A 343 66.41 -3.20 8.62
C GLU A 343 65.37 -2.74 9.66
N GLU A 344 65.63 -1.66 10.39
CA GLU A 344 64.68 -1.06 11.34
C GLU A 344 63.42 -0.51 10.63
N ALA A 345 63.58 0.11 9.46
CA ALA A 345 62.47 0.61 8.64
C ALA A 345 61.60 -0.54 8.09
N ILE A 346 62.22 -1.62 7.61
CA ILE A 346 61.53 -2.84 7.16
C ILE A 346 60.78 -3.47 8.34
N ALA A 347 61.41 -3.64 9.50
CA ALA A 347 60.77 -4.20 10.69
C ALA A 347 59.57 -3.36 11.16
N THR A 348 59.67 -2.03 11.07
CA THR A 348 58.58 -1.11 11.40
C THR A 348 57.40 -1.25 10.43
N LYS A 349 57.68 -1.32 9.13
CA LYS A 349 56.65 -1.45 8.08
C LYS A 349 56.02 -2.85 8.06
N GLN A 350 56.77 -3.89 8.37
CA GLN A 350 56.24 -5.24 8.58
C GLN A 350 55.27 -5.31 9.77
N ALA A 351 55.58 -4.62 10.87
CA ALA A 351 54.67 -4.53 12.01
C ALA A 351 53.39 -3.73 11.69
N GLU A 352 53.50 -2.68 10.86
CA GLU A 352 52.36 -1.91 10.36
C GLU A 352 51.47 -2.78 9.45
N LEU A 353 52.07 -3.54 8.53
CA LEU A 353 51.38 -4.50 7.67
C LEU A 353 50.64 -5.57 8.48
N GLU A 354 51.30 -6.19 9.48
CA GLU A 354 50.67 -7.22 10.33
C GLU A 354 49.47 -6.66 11.09
N LYS A 355 49.54 -5.40 11.53
CA LYS A 355 48.45 -4.71 12.22
C LYS A 355 47.28 -4.41 11.28
N THR A 356 47.55 -3.94 10.07
CA THR A 356 46.54 -3.67 9.04
C THR A 356 45.89 -4.96 8.57
N GLN A 357 46.66 -6.04 8.40
CA GLN A 357 46.15 -7.36 8.04
C GLN A 357 45.21 -7.92 9.13
N LYS A 358 45.57 -7.79 10.42
CA LYS A 358 44.67 -8.16 11.53
C LYS A 358 43.39 -7.33 11.56
N ALA A 359 43.46 -6.05 11.23
CA ALA A 359 42.28 -5.19 11.14
C ALA A 359 41.38 -5.60 9.97
N LEU A 360 41.98 -5.97 8.83
CA LEU A 360 41.28 -6.52 7.67
C LEU A 360 40.61 -7.84 8.00
N ASP A 361 41.33 -8.79 8.62
CA ASP A 361 40.78 -10.07 9.07
C ASP A 361 39.64 -9.87 10.07
N THR A 362 39.72 -8.87 10.94
CA THR A 362 38.64 -8.54 11.88
C THR A 362 37.41 -8.00 11.15
N ALA A 363 37.60 -7.06 10.22
CA ALA A 363 36.51 -6.50 9.41
C ALA A 363 35.85 -7.57 8.52
N LEU A 364 36.63 -8.51 7.98
CA LEU A 364 36.12 -9.68 7.23
C LEU A 364 35.35 -10.66 8.12
N ASN A 365 35.76 -10.87 9.37
CA ASN A 365 35.01 -11.70 10.32
C ASN A 365 33.71 -11.03 10.80
N GLU A 366 33.68 -9.69 10.87
CA GLU A 366 32.48 -8.91 11.20
C GLU A 366 31.40 -8.97 10.09
N LEU A 367 31.79 -9.25 8.83
CA LEU A 367 30.85 -9.50 7.72
C LEU A 367 30.10 -10.84 7.85
N GLY A 368 30.56 -11.73 8.75
CA GLY A 368 29.94 -13.03 9.01
C GLY A 368 30.12 -14.05 7.87
N PRO A 369 30.02 -15.36 8.15
CA PRO A 369 30.01 -16.39 7.12
C PRO A 369 28.57 -16.67 6.69
N ASP A 370 28.02 -15.89 5.77
CA ASP A 370 26.77 -16.26 5.09
C ASP A 370 26.88 -15.84 3.62
N GLY A 371 27.36 -16.78 2.81
CA GLY A 371 27.55 -16.60 1.37
C GLY A 371 28.37 -17.67 0.65
N ASP A 372 28.69 -18.82 1.26
CA ASP A 372 29.26 -19.98 0.57
C ASP A 372 28.39 -21.21 0.88
N GLU A 373 27.38 -21.46 0.04
CA GLU A 373 27.17 -22.86 -0.38
C GLU A 373 28.47 -23.27 -1.08
N GLU A 374 29.35 -23.95 -0.35
CA GLU A 374 30.50 -24.64 -0.91
C GLU A 374 30.04 -25.58 -2.03
N GLU A 375 30.16 -25.18 -3.30
CA GLU A 375 30.44 -26.15 -4.36
C GLU A 375 31.87 -26.66 -4.18
N THR A 376 32.04 -27.55 -3.20
CA THR A 376 33.19 -28.45 -3.18
C THR A 376 33.19 -29.27 -4.47
N PRO A 377 34.30 -29.29 -5.24
CA PRO A 377 34.39 -30.12 -6.43
C PRO A 377 34.38 -31.60 -6.03
N ALA A 378 33.50 -32.35 -6.69
CA ALA A 378 33.26 -33.78 -6.46
C ALA A 378 34.56 -34.61 -6.39
N PRO A 379 34.76 -35.46 -5.36
CA PRO A 379 35.85 -36.41 -5.35
C PRO A 379 35.55 -37.59 -6.30
N ALA A 380 36.47 -37.85 -7.22
CA ALA A 380 36.46 -39.01 -8.12
C ALA A 380 36.55 -40.35 -7.35
N PRO A 381 35.97 -41.44 -7.89
CA PRO A 381 35.74 -42.69 -7.15
C PRO A 381 37.01 -43.55 -7.07
N LYS A 382 37.19 -44.25 -5.95
CA LYS A 382 38.16 -45.36 -5.81
C LYS A 382 37.43 -46.64 -5.33
N PRO A 383 37.83 -47.85 -5.79
CA PRO A 383 36.93 -49.02 -5.95
C PRO A 383 36.52 -49.77 -4.67
N GLU A 384 35.41 -50.51 -4.84
CA GLU A 384 34.70 -51.36 -3.89
C GLU A 384 35.47 -52.60 -3.36
N GLN A 385 35.32 -52.79 -2.03
CA GLN A 385 35.00 -54.05 -1.29
C GLN A 385 36.03 -55.21 -1.18
N PRO A 386 35.94 -56.11 -0.16
CA PRO A 386 34.70 -56.53 0.54
C PRO A 386 34.70 -56.74 2.08
N ALA A 387 33.49 -56.52 2.62
CA ALA A 387 32.71 -57.25 3.63
C ALA A 387 33.33 -57.68 4.98
N GLU A 388 32.63 -57.31 6.07
CA GLU A 388 32.36 -58.21 7.21
C GLU A 388 31.06 -57.80 7.96
N GLN A 389 30.57 -58.71 8.80
CA GLN A 389 29.18 -59.06 9.17
C GLN A 389 28.53 -58.26 10.36
N PRO A 390 27.26 -58.52 10.76
CA PRO A 390 26.33 -57.51 11.30
C PRO A 390 25.96 -57.55 12.82
N LYS A 391 25.39 -56.41 13.30
CA LYS A 391 24.43 -56.14 14.42
C LYS A 391 24.94 -56.24 15.89
N PRO A 392 24.35 -55.52 16.90
CA PRO A 392 22.91 -55.24 17.09
C PRO A 392 22.50 -53.82 17.59
N ALA A 393 21.20 -53.68 17.88
CA ALA A 393 20.34 -52.49 17.99
C ALA A 393 20.57 -51.53 19.18
N PRO A 394 20.11 -50.26 19.09
CA PRO A 394 20.16 -49.29 20.20
C PRO A 394 18.96 -49.44 21.16
N ALA A 395 19.25 -49.24 22.46
CA ALA A 395 18.28 -49.18 23.56
C ALA A 395 17.59 -47.80 23.66
N PRO A 396 16.40 -47.69 24.29
CA PRO A 396 15.60 -46.46 24.32
C PRO A 396 15.85 -45.60 25.58
N GLN A 397 15.46 -44.31 25.47
CA GLN A 397 15.05 -43.30 26.49
C GLN A 397 15.85 -41.98 26.44
N PRO A 398 15.31 -40.82 26.93
CA PRO A 398 14.11 -40.62 27.76
C PRO A 398 13.12 -39.51 27.30
N GLU A 399 11.99 -39.51 28.01
CA GLU A 399 10.80 -38.66 27.93
C GLU A 399 11.06 -37.17 28.22
N LYS A 400 10.21 -36.30 27.65
CA LYS A 400 10.11 -34.86 27.93
C LYS A 400 9.63 -34.61 29.39
N PRO A 401 10.08 -33.55 30.06
CA PRO A 401 9.71 -33.26 31.44
C PRO A 401 8.27 -32.71 31.56
N ALA A 402 7.62 -33.02 32.68
CA ALA A 402 6.22 -32.77 33.00
C ALA A 402 5.82 -31.28 33.14
N ASP A 403 6.76 -30.34 33.05
CA ASP A 403 6.49 -28.91 33.25
C ASP A 403 5.82 -28.24 32.02
N GLN A 404 6.03 -28.75 30.81
CA GLN A 404 5.36 -28.22 29.61
C GLN A 404 3.88 -28.61 29.52
N GLN A 405 3.49 -29.72 30.15
CA GLN A 405 2.09 -30.19 30.14
C GLN A 405 1.19 -29.41 31.12
N ALA A 406 1.77 -28.86 32.18
CA ALA A 406 1.03 -28.09 33.18
C ALA A 406 0.68 -26.66 32.71
N GLU A 407 1.53 -26.06 31.86
CA GLU A 407 1.29 -24.73 31.28
C GLU A 407 0.25 -24.77 30.16
N GLU A 408 0.26 -25.83 29.33
CA GLU A 408 -0.75 -26.02 28.27
C GLU A 408 -2.16 -26.30 28.84
N ASP A 409 -2.28 -27.02 29.96
CA ASP A 409 -3.58 -27.27 30.59
C ASP A 409 -4.12 -26.04 31.36
N TYR A 410 -3.27 -25.11 31.80
CA TYR A 410 -3.71 -23.84 32.39
C TYR A 410 -4.22 -22.86 31.32
N ALA A 411 -3.57 -22.81 30.15
CA ALA A 411 -4.03 -22.00 29.02
C ALA A 411 -5.35 -22.52 28.42
N ARG A 412 -5.53 -23.85 28.33
CA ARG A 412 -6.76 -24.44 27.78
C ARG A 412 -8.00 -24.26 28.68
N ARG A 413 -7.80 -24.23 30.01
CA ARG A 413 -8.90 -24.01 30.98
C ARG A 413 -9.43 -22.58 30.99
N SER A 414 -8.58 -21.58 30.72
CA SER A 414 -9.02 -20.18 30.69
C SER A 414 -9.80 -19.84 29.40
N GLU A 415 -9.48 -20.51 28.29
CA GLU A 415 -10.19 -20.36 27.02
C GLU A 415 -11.58 -21.02 27.04
N GLU A 416 -11.72 -22.18 27.68
CA GLU A 416 -13.03 -22.83 27.87
C GLU A 416 -13.95 -22.05 28.82
N GLU A 417 -13.39 -21.34 29.81
CA GLU A 417 -14.16 -20.50 30.73
C GLU A 417 -14.66 -19.20 30.06
N TYR A 418 -13.84 -18.61 29.19
CA TYR A 418 -14.23 -17.44 28.39
C TYR A 418 -15.35 -17.77 27.38
N ASN A 419 -15.29 -18.92 26.72
CA ASN A 419 -16.31 -19.36 25.77
C ASN A 419 -17.62 -19.82 26.42
N ARG A 420 -17.61 -20.19 27.72
CA ARG A 420 -18.85 -20.46 28.48
C ARG A 420 -19.58 -19.19 28.92
N LEU A 421 -18.86 -18.08 29.09
CA LEU A 421 -19.45 -16.81 29.55
C LEU A 421 -20.20 -16.07 28.44
N THR A 422 -19.85 -16.31 27.17
CA THR A 422 -20.43 -15.63 26.00
C THR A 422 -21.67 -16.34 25.41
N GLN A 423 -22.03 -17.54 25.88
CA GLN A 423 -23.20 -18.32 25.39
C GLN A 423 -24.44 -18.30 26.30
N GLN A 424 -24.47 -17.49 27.37
CA GLN A 424 -25.70 -17.37 28.19
C GLN A 424 -26.70 -16.40 27.54
N GLN A 425 -27.78 -16.95 26.97
CA GLN A 425 -28.99 -16.18 26.60
C GLN A 425 -29.62 -15.50 27.83
N PRO A 426 -30.24 -14.32 27.69
CA PRO A 426 -30.95 -13.70 28.80
C PRO A 426 -32.26 -14.45 29.12
N PRO A 427 -32.69 -14.52 30.39
CA PRO A 427 -33.97 -15.12 30.74
C PRO A 427 -35.15 -14.24 30.29
N LYS A 428 -36.22 -14.88 29.80
CA LYS A 428 -37.52 -14.24 29.55
C LYS A 428 -38.11 -13.77 30.88
N ALA A 429 -38.34 -12.46 31.00
CA ALA A 429 -39.09 -11.89 32.12
C ALA A 429 -40.60 -11.97 31.85
N GLU A 430 -41.29 -12.58 32.81
CA GLU A 430 -42.73 -12.80 32.92
C GLU A 430 -43.45 -11.52 33.41
N LYS A 431 -44.68 -11.28 32.94
CA LYS A 431 -45.54 -10.16 33.40
C LYS A 431 -45.94 -10.32 34.87
N PRO A 432 -46.23 -9.21 35.58
CA PRO A 432 -47.56 -9.10 36.19
C PRO A 432 -48.24 -7.71 36.10
N ALA A 433 -49.58 -7.77 35.94
CA ALA A 433 -50.73 -6.94 36.37
C ALA A 433 -50.63 -5.45 36.82
N PRO A 434 -51.76 -4.69 36.79
CA PRO A 434 -51.81 -3.24 36.53
C PRO A 434 -51.76 -2.31 37.78
N ALA A 435 -51.50 -1.03 37.50
CA ALA A 435 -51.31 0.09 38.45
C ALA A 435 -52.61 0.59 39.12
N PRO A 436 -52.53 1.17 40.33
CA PRO A 436 -53.57 2.03 40.89
C PRO A 436 -53.37 3.51 40.51
N GLN A 437 -54.49 4.22 40.34
CA GLN A 437 -54.61 5.66 40.04
C GLN A 437 -54.07 6.55 41.18
N PRO A 438 -53.64 7.80 40.87
CA PRO A 438 -53.62 8.88 41.84
C PRO A 438 -54.77 9.88 41.61
N GLU A 439 -55.44 10.21 42.72
CA GLU A 439 -56.39 11.32 42.87
C GLU A 439 -55.68 12.68 42.82
N GLN A 440 -56.38 13.67 42.25
CA GLN A 440 -56.15 15.12 42.39
C GLN A 440 -56.57 15.59 43.80
N PRO A 441 -56.00 16.68 44.36
CA PRO A 441 -56.23 18.05 43.87
C PRO A 441 -54.97 18.80 43.41
#